data_AF-A0A9P7NP12-F1
#
_entry.id   AF-A0A9P7NP12-F1
#
_cell.length_a   1.000
_cell.length_b   1.000
_cell.length_c   1.000
_cell.angle_alpha   90.00
_cell.angle_beta   90.00
_cell.angle_gamma   90.00
#
_symmetry.space_group_name_H-M   'P 1'
#
loop_
_entity.id
_entity.type
_entity.pdbx_description
1 polymer ?
#
loop_
_entity_poly.entity_id
_entity_poly.type
_entity_poly.pdbx_seq_one_letter_code
_entity_poly.pdbx_strand_id
1 'polypeptide(L)'
;MPSSVSGSHRPAESYMTSFPSDAYGRHDNVLSSSIASLRSAPTSSRQTSQISKTYRQASTLFLTRRLPEALTTLTPLILPPGSPNDGEPDGEPDGEPAPVASASRTTRIKVWSLYLTILNAIVETGPEEGKEAFGNQEWRALCAKVRDGQVWEEVVHNGYHDVEGDVDADVVINLTTLLLAHARDQVLNQRRLETYLATTTTPNLDLTGKSNGSPAPGSRYRSPAPGTSGANTPRDLNARVKILELYTLHVLLRNDEWDYAREFITVSSILDEERREAFLQALQSLQEEQKEQERVQREERHRQEEELRHEVQEARRQKTENEARQRQKQEDEERTTRREASVGDYGVEASSPSGSSSKPRQSKPPRRPSKSSMSARSTDKAVSRPPPATTFTGQARIIIGRLHNVLRDLAVSLNGNPALVMRFLAFLVGFLFMLGNRGLRQRVERVMGVGWDKLRATAGMATKVSYV
;
A
#
# COMPACT_ATOMS: atom_id res chain seq x y z
N MET A 1 -10.06 -102.27 -54.66
CA MET A 1 -10.71 -103.18 -55.61
C MET A 1 -11.69 -104.05 -54.83
N PRO A 2 -12.99 -104.13 -55.16
CA PRO A 2 -13.87 -103.13 -55.78
C PRO A 2 -15.25 -103.02 -55.08
N SER A 3 -16.09 -102.13 -55.62
CA SER A 3 -17.57 -102.22 -55.72
C SER A 3 -18.41 -101.78 -54.51
N SER A 4 -19.11 -100.63 -54.58
CA SER A 4 -20.41 -100.39 -55.27
C SER A 4 -21.59 -100.98 -54.47
N VAL A 5 -22.79 -100.40 -54.32
CA VAL A 5 -23.53 -99.40 -55.11
C VAL A 5 -24.72 -98.92 -54.25
N SER A 6 -24.99 -97.62 -54.21
CA SER A 6 -26.19 -96.91 -54.69
C SER A 6 -27.58 -97.39 -54.22
N GLY A 7 -28.37 -96.46 -53.68
CA GLY A 7 -29.79 -96.59 -53.39
C GLY A 7 -30.44 -95.23 -53.18
N SER A 8 -30.83 -94.59 -54.29
CA SER A 8 -31.66 -93.37 -54.36
C SER A 8 -33.14 -93.71 -54.15
N HIS A 9 -33.91 -92.85 -53.47
CA HIS A 9 -35.15 -92.24 -53.99
C HIS A 9 -35.92 -91.40 -52.95
N ARG A 10 -36.17 -90.12 -53.32
CA ARG A 10 -37.23 -89.19 -52.83
C ARG A 10 -38.61 -89.60 -53.40
N PRO A 11 -39.77 -89.13 -52.87
CA PRO A 11 -40.38 -87.80 -53.17
C PRO A 11 -41.01 -87.10 -51.91
N ALA A 12 -41.02 -85.75 -51.78
CA ALA A 12 -41.97 -84.74 -52.31
C ALA A 12 -43.39 -84.87 -51.68
N GLU A 13 -44.13 -83.84 -51.21
CA GLU A 13 -44.28 -82.43 -51.61
C GLU A 13 -44.92 -81.56 -50.49
N SER A 14 -44.67 -80.23 -50.56
CA SER A 14 -45.61 -79.08 -50.35
C SER A 14 -46.31 -78.86 -48.98
N TYR A 15 -46.52 -77.65 -48.43
CA TYR A 15 -46.91 -76.36 -49.01
C TYR A 15 -46.42 -75.14 -48.19
N MET A 16 -46.50 -73.99 -48.85
CA MET A 16 -46.11 -72.63 -48.48
C MET A 16 -46.74 -72.07 -47.20
N THR A 17 -46.01 -71.19 -46.50
CA THR A 17 -46.52 -69.84 -46.17
C THR A 17 -45.37 -68.89 -45.85
N SER A 18 -45.58 -67.65 -46.27
CA SER A 18 -44.68 -66.50 -46.36
C SER A 18 -44.35 -65.82 -45.02
N PHE A 19 -43.19 -65.14 -45.02
CA PHE A 19 -42.63 -64.23 -44.00
C PHE A 19 -43.59 -63.12 -43.50
N PRO A 20 -43.27 -62.47 -42.35
CA PRO A 20 -42.40 -61.28 -42.41
C PRO A 20 -41.27 -61.19 -41.35
N SER A 21 -40.17 -60.64 -41.83
CA SER A 21 -39.08 -59.83 -41.25
C SER A 21 -38.92 -59.53 -39.75
N ASP A 22 -37.64 -59.63 -39.37
CA ASP A 22 -36.80 -58.64 -38.67
C ASP A 22 -36.59 -58.67 -37.15
N ALA A 23 -35.33 -58.30 -36.84
CA ALA A 23 -34.69 -58.04 -35.54
C ALA A 23 -34.10 -59.26 -34.83
N TYR A 24 -32.79 -59.47 -34.97
CA TYR A 24 -31.82 -59.63 -33.87
C TYR A 24 -30.40 -59.71 -34.45
N GLY A 25 -29.62 -58.64 -34.33
CA GLY A 25 -28.23 -58.64 -34.84
C GLY A 25 -27.49 -57.33 -34.67
N ARG A 26 -27.44 -56.74 -33.46
CA ARG A 26 -26.47 -55.69 -33.12
C ARG A 26 -26.38 -55.43 -31.61
N HIS A 27 -25.56 -56.19 -30.88
CA HIS A 27 -25.37 -55.96 -29.43
C HIS A 27 -23.93 -56.03 -28.90
N ASP A 28 -22.88 -55.97 -29.72
CA ASP A 28 -21.50 -56.10 -29.21
C ASP A 28 -20.63 -54.82 -29.19
N ASN A 29 -21.16 -53.65 -29.58
CA ASN A 29 -20.37 -52.39 -29.58
C ASN A 29 -20.76 -51.36 -28.50
N VAL A 30 -21.74 -51.65 -27.64
CA VAL A 30 -22.21 -50.68 -26.62
C VAL A 30 -21.43 -50.77 -25.30
N LEU A 31 -20.63 -51.83 -25.09
CA LEU A 31 -19.84 -52.00 -23.86
C LEU A 31 -18.42 -51.40 -23.95
N SER A 32 -17.90 -51.13 -25.15
CA SER A 32 -16.53 -50.60 -25.32
C SER A 32 -16.42 -49.10 -24.98
N SER A 33 -17.51 -48.33 -25.13
CA SER A 33 -17.57 -46.91 -24.75
C SER A 33 -17.58 -46.69 -23.23
N SER A 34 -18.10 -47.65 -22.46
CA SER A 34 -18.20 -47.53 -20.99
C SER A 34 -16.88 -47.81 -20.26
N ILE A 35 -15.95 -48.55 -20.89
CA ILE A 35 -14.64 -48.87 -20.30
C ILE A 35 -13.65 -47.72 -20.57
N ALA A 36 -13.82 -46.98 -21.68
CA ALA A 36 -13.06 -45.77 -21.97
C ALA A 36 -13.35 -44.66 -20.93
N SER A 37 -14.61 -44.50 -20.50
CA SER A 37 -15.00 -43.53 -19.45
C SER A 37 -14.57 -43.92 -18.03
N LEU A 38 -14.19 -45.18 -17.78
CA LEU A 38 -13.58 -45.61 -16.52
C LEU A 38 -12.05 -45.46 -16.52
N ARG A 39 -11.42 -45.50 -17.71
CA ARG A 39 -9.98 -45.24 -17.88
C ARG A 39 -9.61 -43.75 -17.82
N SER A 40 -10.56 -42.85 -17.98
CA SER A 40 -10.38 -41.40 -17.78
C SER A 40 -10.47 -40.95 -16.31
N ALA A 41 -10.69 -41.86 -15.36
CA ALA A 41 -10.86 -41.55 -13.94
C ALA A 41 -9.59 -41.54 -13.02
N PRO A 42 -8.33 -41.39 -13.49
CA PRO A 42 -7.20 -41.11 -12.60
C PRO A 42 -6.65 -39.68 -12.68
N THR A 43 -7.16 -38.81 -13.56
CA THR A 43 -6.60 -37.46 -13.77
C THR A 43 -6.99 -36.49 -12.67
N SER A 44 -8.28 -36.43 -12.29
CA SER A 44 -8.79 -35.51 -11.27
C SER A 44 -8.28 -35.83 -9.86
N SER A 45 -8.18 -37.12 -9.49
CA SER A 45 -7.61 -37.52 -8.20
C SER A 45 -6.09 -37.29 -8.13
N ARG A 46 -5.37 -37.48 -9.25
CA ARG A 46 -3.95 -37.07 -9.33
C ARG A 46 -3.79 -35.56 -9.24
N GLN A 47 -4.58 -34.78 -9.96
CA GLN A 47 -4.51 -33.31 -9.93
C GLN A 47 -4.78 -32.75 -8.53
N THR A 48 -5.82 -33.21 -7.84
CA THR A 48 -6.09 -32.80 -6.45
C THR A 48 -4.95 -33.15 -5.48
N SER A 49 -4.31 -34.32 -5.67
CA SER A 49 -3.13 -34.72 -4.90
C SER A 49 -1.90 -33.85 -5.21
N GLN A 50 -1.74 -33.41 -6.47
CA GLN A 50 -0.67 -32.53 -6.91
C GLN A 50 -0.85 -31.11 -6.36
N ILE A 51 -2.06 -30.54 -6.47
CA ILE A 51 -2.41 -29.23 -5.90
C ILE A 51 -2.12 -29.21 -4.40
N SER A 52 -2.50 -30.27 -3.68
CA SER A 52 -2.24 -30.39 -2.24
C SER A 52 -0.75 -30.46 -1.89
N LYS A 53 0.07 -31.16 -2.70
CA LYS A 53 1.52 -31.26 -2.50
C LYS A 53 2.20 -29.92 -2.78
N THR A 54 1.89 -29.30 -3.91
CA THR A 54 2.43 -28.01 -4.32
C THR A 54 2.05 -26.91 -3.32
N TYR A 55 0.80 -26.90 -2.82
CA TYR A 55 0.37 -26.00 -1.75
C TYR A 55 1.20 -26.16 -0.47
N ARG A 56 1.43 -27.41 -0.02
CA ARG A 56 2.24 -27.68 1.18
C ARG A 56 3.68 -27.20 0.99
N GLN A 57 4.27 -27.48 -0.17
CA GLN A 57 5.62 -27.04 -0.51
C GLN A 57 5.71 -25.51 -0.51
N ALA A 58 4.81 -24.82 -1.21
CA ALA A 58 4.75 -23.35 -1.22
C ALA A 58 4.53 -22.76 0.18
N SER A 59 3.69 -23.40 1.01
CA SER A 59 3.47 -23.00 2.41
C SER A 59 4.75 -23.11 3.23
N THR A 60 5.52 -24.20 3.10
CA THR A 60 6.81 -24.36 3.79
C THR A 60 7.84 -23.33 3.33
N LEU A 61 7.89 -23.03 2.03
CA LEU A 61 8.76 -22.00 1.47
C LEU A 61 8.39 -20.62 1.99
N PHE A 62 7.09 -20.31 2.10
CA PHE A 62 6.61 -19.07 2.69
C PHE A 62 7.02 -18.94 4.17
N LEU A 63 6.80 -19.99 4.98
CA LEU A 63 7.18 -19.98 6.40
C LEU A 63 8.69 -19.85 6.64
N THR A 64 9.52 -20.28 5.67
CA THR A 64 10.97 -20.13 5.71
C THR A 64 11.47 -18.83 5.06
N ARG A 65 10.56 -17.87 4.80
CA ARG A 65 10.81 -16.55 4.19
C ARG A 65 11.40 -16.59 2.78
N ARG A 66 11.27 -17.72 2.08
CA ARG A 66 11.71 -17.86 0.68
C ARG A 66 10.59 -17.43 -0.27
N LEU A 67 10.25 -16.14 -0.22
CA LEU A 67 9.11 -15.58 -0.95
C LEU A 67 9.17 -15.81 -2.48
N PRO A 68 10.30 -15.64 -3.17
CA PRO A 68 10.37 -15.90 -4.62
C PRO A 68 10.11 -17.37 -4.97
N GLU A 69 10.70 -18.29 -4.21
CA GLU A 69 10.50 -19.73 -4.39
C GLU A 69 9.05 -20.12 -4.08
N ALA A 70 8.46 -19.54 -3.04
CA ALA A 70 7.06 -19.79 -2.67
C ALA A 70 6.09 -19.31 -3.77
N LEU A 71 6.32 -18.11 -4.31
CA LEU A 71 5.49 -17.54 -5.38
C LEU A 71 5.58 -18.39 -6.64
N THR A 72 6.79 -18.65 -7.14
CA THR A 72 7.02 -19.46 -8.35
C THR A 72 6.48 -20.88 -8.25
N THR A 73 6.54 -21.49 -7.05
CA THR A 73 5.94 -22.81 -6.80
C THR A 73 4.41 -22.78 -6.90
N LEU A 74 3.78 -21.66 -6.53
CA LEU A 74 2.31 -21.52 -6.50
C LEU A 74 1.73 -21.03 -7.83
N THR A 75 2.48 -20.24 -8.60
CA THR A 75 2.14 -19.71 -9.94
C THR A 75 1.48 -20.73 -10.88
N PRO A 76 2.01 -21.95 -11.11
CA PRO A 76 1.41 -22.91 -12.06
C PRO A 76 0.05 -23.46 -11.62
N LEU A 77 -0.36 -23.28 -10.36
CA LEU A 77 -1.71 -23.63 -9.92
C LEU A 77 -2.73 -22.54 -10.23
N ILE A 78 -2.26 -21.29 -10.32
CA ILE A 78 -3.06 -20.07 -10.34
C ILE A 78 -3.23 -19.54 -11.76
N LEU A 79 -2.26 -19.75 -12.65
CA LEU A 79 -2.39 -19.36 -14.05
C LEU A 79 -2.88 -20.53 -14.92
N PRO A 80 -3.68 -20.25 -15.97
CA PRO A 80 -4.09 -21.26 -16.94
C PRO A 80 -2.87 -21.81 -17.70
N PRO A 81 -2.83 -23.12 -18.00
CA PRO A 81 -1.81 -23.69 -18.86
C PRO A 81 -2.00 -23.16 -20.29
N GLY A 82 -1.11 -22.28 -20.76
CA GLY A 82 -1.17 -21.70 -22.12
C GLY A 82 -1.19 -20.17 -22.22
N SER A 83 -0.90 -19.42 -21.15
CA SER A 83 -0.64 -17.98 -21.26
C SER A 83 0.57 -17.69 -22.20
N PRO A 84 0.60 -16.55 -22.92
CA PRO A 84 0.96 -16.44 -24.34
C PRO A 84 2.47 -16.39 -24.62
N ASN A 85 3.24 -17.32 -24.09
CA ASN A 85 4.64 -17.52 -24.49
C ASN A 85 4.84 -18.64 -25.52
N ASP A 86 3.82 -19.44 -25.79
CA ASP A 86 3.88 -20.49 -26.80
C ASP A 86 3.03 -20.08 -28.01
N GLY A 87 3.73 -19.60 -29.04
CA GLY A 87 3.15 -19.02 -30.25
C GLY A 87 2.48 -20.04 -31.16
N GLU A 88 1.25 -20.44 -30.84
CA GLU A 88 0.32 -21.04 -31.82
C GLU A 88 -0.80 -20.04 -32.16
N PRO A 89 -0.83 -19.50 -33.39
CA PRO A 89 -1.99 -18.84 -33.94
C PRO A 89 -2.92 -19.92 -34.52
N ASP A 90 -4.20 -19.86 -34.20
CA ASP A 90 -5.31 -20.69 -34.73
C ASP A 90 -5.80 -21.82 -33.80
N GLY A 91 -6.41 -21.43 -32.68
CA GLY A 91 -7.33 -22.26 -31.90
C GLY A 91 -8.33 -21.37 -31.14
N GLU A 92 -9.61 -21.76 -31.07
CA GLU A 92 -10.68 -21.06 -30.34
C GLU A 92 -10.27 -20.64 -28.91
N PRO A 93 -10.85 -19.57 -28.34
CA PRO A 93 -10.50 -19.07 -27.00
C PRO A 93 -11.11 -19.93 -25.89
N ASP A 94 -11.07 -21.25 -26.01
CA ASP A 94 -11.35 -22.20 -24.92
C ASP A 94 -10.04 -22.44 -24.15
N GLY A 95 -9.51 -21.37 -23.54
CA GLY A 95 -8.38 -21.47 -22.63
C GLY A 95 -8.78 -22.34 -21.43
N GLU A 96 -8.06 -23.45 -21.23
CA GLU A 96 -8.33 -24.31 -20.08
C GLU A 96 -8.22 -23.49 -18.78
N PRO A 97 -9.22 -23.57 -17.87
CA PRO A 97 -9.20 -22.80 -16.64
C PRO A 97 -8.02 -23.26 -15.75
N ALA A 98 -7.51 -22.35 -14.92
CA ALA A 98 -6.38 -22.66 -14.05
C ALA A 98 -6.65 -23.92 -13.18
N PRO A 99 -5.64 -24.74 -12.86
CA PRO A 99 -5.83 -25.97 -12.10
C PRO A 99 -6.52 -25.78 -10.74
N VAL A 100 -6.39 -24.59 -10.13
CA VAL A 100 -7.08 -24.24 -8.88
C VAL A 100 -8.60 -24.06 -9.05
N ALA A 101 -9.07 -23.67 -10.24
CA ALA A 101 -10.50 -23.50 -10.52
C ALA A 101 -11.23 -24.84 -10.47
N SER A 102 -10.61 -25.93 -10.90
CA SER A 102 -11.19 -27.28 -10.82
C SER A 102 -11.04 -27.96 -9.44
N ALA A 103 -10.31 -27.33 -8.50
CA ALA A 103 -10.08 -27.85 -7.16
C ALA A 103 -11.32 -27.73 -6.25
N SER A 104 -11.35 -28.49 -5.16
CA SER A 104 -12.40 -28.35 -4.13
C SER A 104 -12.36 -26.97 -3.47
N ARG A 105 -13.52 -26.46 -3.04
CA ARG A 105 -13.70 -25.16 -2.36
C ARG A 105 -12.64 -24.90 -1.28
N THR A 106 -12.45 -25.85 -0.36
CA THR A 106 -11.47 -25.72 0.73
C THR A 106 -10.03 -25.58 0.22
N THR A 107 -9.67 -26.30 -0.84
CA THR A 107 -8.33 -26.23 -1.44
C THR A 107 -8.15 -24.92 -2.19
N ARG A 108 -9.17 -24.49 -2.96
CA ARG A 108 -9.21 -23.22 -3.68
C ARG A 108 -9.01 -22.04 -2.73
N ILE A 109 -9.78 -21.98 -1.64
CA ILE A 109 -9.65 -20.94 -0.60
C ILE A 109 -8.22 -20.90 -0.06
N LYS A 110 -7.63 -22.06 0.29
CA LYS A 110 -6.27 -22.13 0.85
C LYS A 110 -5.20 -21.64 -0.12
N VAL A 111 -5.27 -22.07 -1.37
CA VAL A 111 -4.31 -21.67 -2.41
C VAL A 111 -4.36 -20.16 -2.64
N TRP A 112 -5.56 -19.60 -2.84
CA TRP A 112 -5.71 -18.15 -3.04
C TRP A 112 -5.36 -17.35 -1.80
N SER A 113 -5.72 -17.80 -0.59
CA SER A 113 -5.34 -17.13 0.65
C SER A 113 -3.83 -17.11 0.84
N LEU A 114 -3.13 -18.21 0.53
CA LEU A 114 -1.67 -18.26 0.57
C LEU A 114 -1.07 -17.32 -0.46
N TYR A 115 -1.58 -17.30 -1.69
CA TYR A 115 -1.12 -16.39 -2.74
C TYR A 115 -1.22 -14.92 -2.31
N LEU A 116 -2.38 -14.51 -1.81
CA LEU A 116 -2.62 -13.14 -1.34
C LEU A 116 -1.73 -12.80 -0.14
N THR A 117 -1.48 -13.76 0.76
CA THR A 117 -0.57 -13.56 1.90
C THR A 117 0.88 -13.42 1.45
N ILE A 118 1.31 -14.19 0.44
CA ILE A 118 2.63 -14.06 -0.18
C ILE A 118 2.76 -12.67 -0.81
N LEU A 119 1.76 -12.21 -1.57
CA LEU A 119 1.75 -10.87 -2.15
C LEU A 119 1.81 -9.77 -1.07
N ASN A 120 1.05 -9.91 0.01
CA ASN A 120 1.11 -8.99 1.15
C ASN A 120 2.54 -8.90 1.71
N ALA A 121 3.16 -10.06 1.98
CA ALA A 121 4.53 -10.12 2.48
C ALA A 121 5.56 -9.52 1.52
N ILE A 122 5.38 -9.69 0.20
CA ILE A 122 6.27 -9.10 -0.81
C ILE A 122 6.18 -7.57 -0.81
N VAL A 123 4.98 -7.01 -0.66
CA VAL A 123 4.81 -5.54 -0.62
C VAL A 123 5.31 -4.95 0.71
N GLU A 124 5.16 -5.68 1.81
CA GLU A 124 5.72 -5.31 3.12
C GLU A 124 7.25 -5.45 3.19
N THR A 125 7.83 -6.28 2.32
CA THR A 125 9.28 -6.39 2.19
C THR A 125 9.85 -5.06 1.73
N GLY A 126 10.84 -4.55 2.45
CA GLY A 126 11.46 -3.26 2.15
C GLY A 126 12.00 -3.20 0.70
N PRO A 127 12.12 -2.00 0.11
CA PRO A 127 12.52 -1.84 -1.29
C PRO A 127 13.95 -2.28 -1.61
N GLU A 128 14.77 -2.58 -0.60
CA GLU A 128 16.11 -3.14 -0.78
C GLU A 128 16.04 -4.67 -0.80
N GLU A 129 15.46 -5.29 0.23
CA GLU A 129 15.29 -6.75 0.36
C GLU A 129 14.41 -7.32 -0.78
N GLY A 130 13.34 -6.62 -1.18
CA GLY A 130 12.46 -7.07 -2.26
C GLY A 130 13.14 -7.06 -3.63
N LYS A 131 14.00 -6.07 -3.89
CA LYS A 131 14.77 -6.00 -5.14
C LYS A 131 15.90 -7.01 -5.19
N GLU A 132 16.51 -7.31 -4.04
CA GLU A 132 17.53 -8.35 -3.94
C GLU A 132 16.93 -9.74 -4.21
N ALA A 133 15.74 -10.02 -3.67
CA ALA A 133 15.09 -11.32 -3.77
C ALA A 133 14.44 -11.60 -5.13
N PHE A 134 13.78 -10.61 -5.75
CA PHE A 134 13.01 -10.79 -7.01
C PHE A 134 13.63 -10.08 -8.21
N GLY A 135 14.62 -9.21 -7.99
CA GLY A 135 15.06 -8.27 -9.01
C GLY A 135 14.16 -7.03 -9.10
N ASN A 136 14.72 -5.96 -9.65
CA ASN A 136 14.13 -4.62 -9.63
C ASN A 136 12.85 -4.48 -10.48
N GLN A 137 12.76 -5.24 -11.57
CA GLN A 137 11.62 -5.17 -12.49
C GLN A 137 10.43 -5.97 -11.98
N GLU A 138 10.66 -7.22 -11.58
CA GLU A 138 9.60 -8.10 -11.08
C GLU A 138 9.02 -7.60 -9.76
N TRP A 139 9.85 -7.18 -8.81
CA TRP A 139 9.37 -6.63 -7.54
C TRP A 139 8.48 -5.41 -7.77
N ARG A 140 8.88 -4.47 -8.63
CA ARG A 140 8.05 -3.30 -8.96
C ARG A 140 6.76 -3.69 -9.67
N ALA A 141 6.81 -4.65 -10.58
CA ALA A 141 5.62 -5.13 -11.29
C ALA A 141 4.63 -5.77 -10.32
N LEU A 142 5.10 -6.60 -9.37
CA LEU A 142 4.27 -7.20 -8.32
C LEU A 142 3.67 -6.14 -7.39
N CYS A 143 4.46 -5.17 -6.95
CA CYS A 143 3.96 -4.06 -6.14
C CYS A 143 2.93 -3.20 -6.90
N ALA A 144 3.14 -2.94 -8.19
CA ALA A 144 2.20 -2.22 -9.03
C ALA A 144 0.88 -3.02 -9.18
N LYS A 145 0.98 -4.31 -9.48
CA LYS A 145 -0.18 -5.21 -9.60
C LYS A 145 -1.07 -5.20 -8.35
N VAL A 146 -0.47 -5.24 -7.16
CA VAL A 146 -1.21 -5.15 -5.88
C VAL A 146 -1.79 -3.74 -5.69
N ARG A 147 -1.00 -2.69 -5.93
CA ARG A 147 -1.42 -1.29 -5.73
C ARG A 147 -2.54 -0.84 -6.65
N ASP A 148 -2.55 -1.37 -7.86
CA ASP A 148 -3.51 -1.05 -8.92
C ASP A 148 -4.74 -1.97 -8.84
N GLY A 149 -4.75 -2.96 -7.95
CA GLY A 149 -5.90 -3.85 -7.72
C GLY A 149 -6.10 -4.96 -8.74
N GLN A 150 -5.16 -5.15 -9.68
CA GLN A 150 -5.24 -6.18 -10.73
C GLN A 150 -5.30 -7.61 -10.18
N VAL A 151 -4.81 -7.81 -8.95
CA VAL A 151 -4.89 -9.08 -8.23
C VAL A 151 -6.34 -9.54 -8.04
N TRP A 152 -7.29 -8.61 -7.92
CA TRP A 152 -8.71 -8.95 -7.81
C TRP A 152 -9.23 -9.63 -9.08
N GLU A 153 -8.94 -9.04 -10.25
CA GLU A 153 -9.34 -9.55 -11.55
C GLU A 153 -8.70 -10.91 -11.82
N GLU A 154 -7.42 -11.07 -11.47
CA GLU A 154 -6.72 -12.36 -11.60
C GLU A 154 -7.38 -13.47 -10.76
N VAL A 155 -7.81 -13.16 -9.54
CA VAL A 155 -8.50 -14.13 -8.67
C VAL A 155 -9.85 -14.52 -9.24
N VAL A 156 -10.62 -13.53 -9.69
CA VAL A 156 -11.95 -13.74 -10.28
C VAL A 156 -11.85 -14.54 -11.59
N HIS A 157 -10.96 -14.14 -12.49
CA HIS A 157 -10.77 -14.76 -13.80
C HIS A 157 -10.23 -16.19 -13.66
N ASN A 158 -9.08 -16.34 -12.99
CA ASN A 158 -8.40 -17.64 -12.93
C ASN A 158 -8.99 -18.58 -11.87
N GLY A 159 -9.66 -18.05 -10.85
CA GLY A 159 -10.15 -18.85 -9.72
C GLY A 159 -11.64 -19.17 -9.76
N TYR A 160 -12.45 -18.30 -10.38
CA TYR A 160 -13.90 -18.31 -10.26
C TYR A 160 -14.63 -18.03 -11.59
N HIS A 161 -13.98 -18.30 -12.73
CA HIS A 161 -14.60 -18.26 -14.07
C HIS A 161 -15.28 -16.92 -14.39
N ASP A 162 -14.65 -15.80 -14.01
CA ASP A 162 -15.17 -14.44 -14.24
C ASP A 162 -16.46 -14.08 -13.49
N VAL A 163 -16.89 -14.90 -12.53
CA VAL A 163 -18.07 -14.63 -11.70
C VAL A 163 -17.65 -14.10 -10.33
N GLU A 164 -17.78 -12.78 -10.14
CA GLU A 164 -17.41 -12.15 -8.86
C GLU A 164 -18.20 -12.69 -7.66
N GLY A 165 -19.49 -12.99 -7.84
CA GLY A 165 -20.34 -13.51 -6.76
C GLY A 165 -20.02 -14.94 -6.31
N ASP A 166 -19.23 -15.69 -7.09
CA ASP A 166 -18.81 -17.06 -6.74
C ASP A 166 -17.51 -17.08 -5.92
N VAL A 167 -16.84 -15.93 -5.77
CA VAL A 167 -15.62 -15.81 -4.97
C VAL A 167 -15.94 -16.11 -3.50
N ASP A 168 -15.16 -17.01 -2.89
CA ASP A 168 -15.35 -17.35 -1.49
C ASP A 168 -15.16 -16.14 -0.56
N ALA A 169 -16.06 -15.97 0.41
CA ALA A 169 -16.04 -14.83 1.35
C ALA A 169 -14.69 -14.67 2.09
N ASP A 170 -14.03 -15.77 2.48
CA ASP A 170 -12.70 -15.73 3.10
C ASP A 170 -11.63 -15.15 2.15
N VAL A 171 -11.74 -15.42 0.85
CA VAL A 171 -10.83 -14.87 -0.18
C VAL A 171 -11.13 -13.39 -0.42
N VAL A 172 -12.40 -13.00 -0.45
CA VAL A 172 -12.82 -11.59 -0.55
C VAL A 172 -12.31 -10.77 0.63
N ILE A 173 -12.40 -11.29 1.86
CA ILE A 173 -11.85 -10.64 3.06
C ILE A 173 -10.36 -10.40 2.92
N ASN A 174 -9.60 -11.41 2.48
CA ASN A 174 -8.16 -11.30 2.29
C ASN A 174 -7.78 -10.33 1.17
N LEU A 175 -8.52 -10.34 0.05
CA LEU A 175 -8.36 -9.37 -1.04
C LEU A 175 -8.60 -7.94 -0.56
N THR A 176 -9.72 -7.71 0.10
CA THR A 176 -10.11 -6.41 0.62
C THR A 176 -9.07 -5.88 1.60
N THR A 177 -8.56 -6.74 2.48
CA THR A 177 -7.52 -6.38 3.46
C THR A 177 -6.19 -6.03 2.78
N LEU A 178 -5.78 -6.81 1.77
CA LEU A 178 -4.58 -6.53 0.98
C LEU A 178 -4.69 -5.17 0.26
N LEU A 179 -5.83 -4.90 -0.37
CA LEU A 179 -6.06 -3.64 -1.08
C LEU A 179 -6.19 -2.46 -0.11
N LEU A 180 -6.83 -2.64 1.05
CA LEU A 180 -6.89 -1.62 2.10
C LEU A 180 -5.51 -1.20 2.60
N ALA A 181 -4.59 -2.17 2.71
CA ALA A 181 -3.23 -1.90 3.20
C ALA A 181 -2.35 -1.21 2.15
N HIS A 182 -2.48 -1.60 0.87
CA HIS A 182 -1.47 -1.25 -0.14
C HIS A 182 -2.01 -0.51 -1.36
N ALA A 183 -3.31 -0.51 -1.65
CA ALA A 183 -3.84 0.19 -2.82
C ALA A 183 -3.72 1.71 -2.68
N ARG A 184 -3.51 2.40 -3.80
CA ARG A 184 -3.35 3.86 -3.82
C ARG A 184 -4.68 4.60 -3.63
N ASP A 185 -5.75 3.97 -4.09
CA ASP A 185 -7.12 4.47 -4.07
C ASP A 185 -8.06 3.32 -3.68
N GLN A 186 -9.04 3.59 -2.84
CA GLN A 186 -10.02 2.61 -2.37
C GLN A 186 -11.31 2.62 -3.20
N VAL A 187 -11.45 3.51 -4.19
CA VAL A 187 -12.59 3.52 -5.14
C VAL A 187 -12.74 2.19 -5.89
N LEU A 188 -11.62 1.57 -6.30
CA LEU A 188 -11.66 0.26 -6.95
C LEU A 188 -12.16 -0.82 -5.99
N ASN A 189 -11.66 -0.81 -4.74
CA ASN A 189 -12.04 -1.77 -3.71
C ASN A 189 -13.53 -1.63 -3.36
N GLN A 190 -14.02 -0.39 -3.24
CA GLN A 190 -15.44 -0.06 -3.07
C GLN A 190 -16.28 -0.66 -4.20
N ARG A 191 -15.97 -0.35 -5.46
CA ARG A 191 -16.74 -0.83 -6.62
C ARG A 191 -16.79 -2.36 -6.70
N ARG A 192 -15.67 -3.03 -6.40
CA ARG A 192 -15.59 -4.50 -6.39
C ARG A 192 -16.40 -5.11 -5.25
N LEU A 193 -16.36 -4.51 -4.06
CA LEU A 193 -17.19 -4.94 -2.93
C LEU A 193 -18.68 -4.71 -3.18
N GLU A 194 -19.07 -3.59 -3.78
CA GLU A 194 -20.46 -3.33 -4.15
C GLU A 194 -20.96 -4.35 -5.17
N THR A 195 -20.15 -4.67 -6.19
CA THR A 195 -20.49 -5.68 -7.19
C THR A 195 -20.60 -7.06 -6.56
N TYR A 196 -19.68 -7.41 -5.66
CA TYR A 196 -19.73 -8.66 -4.90
C TYR A 196 -20.95 -8.74 -3.97
N LEU A 197 -21.27 -7.67 -3.25
CA LEU A 197 -22.42 -7.62 -2.35
C LEU A 197 -23.75 -7.64 -3.13
N ALA A 198 -23.84 -6.97 -4.28
CA ALA A 198 -25.02 -6.98 -5.13
C ALA A 198 -25.31 -8.38 -5.71
N THR A 199 -24.27 -9.07 -6.18
CA THR A 199 -24.36 -10.44 -6.71
C THR A 199 -24.67 -11.46 -5.60
N THR A 200 -24.17 -11.23 -4.38
CA THR A 200 -24.38 -12.13 -3.23
C THR A 200 -25.71 -11.87 -2.49
N THR A 201 -26.31 -10.69 -2.66
CA THR A 201 -27.60 -10.29 -2.06
C THR A 201 -28.79 -10.74 -2.91
N THR A 202 -28.61 -10.94 -4.22
CA THR A 202 -29.63 -11.56 -5.07
C THR A 202 -29.54 -13.07 -4.94
N PRO A 203 -30.48 -13.76 -4.25
CA PRO A 203 -30.54 -15.21 -4.35
C PRO A 203 -30.82 -15.53 -5.82
N ASN A 204 -29.98 -16.39 -6.41
CA ASN A 204 -30.14 -16.91 -7.76
C ASN A 204 -31.53 -17.57 -7.87
N LEU A 205 -32.53 -16.81 -8.31
CA LEU A 205 -33.94 -17.19 -8.36
C LEU A 205 -34.23 -17.92 -9.68
N ASP A 206 -33.38 -18.87 -10.07
CA ASP A 206 -33.66 -19.77 -11.18
C ASP A 206 -34.55 -20.94 -10.69
N LEU A 207 -35.77 -20.58 -10.27
CA LEU A 207 -36.88 -21.48 -9.90
C LEU A 207 -37.90 -21.65 -11.04
N THR A 208 -37.77 -20.89 -12.13
CA THR A 208 -38.68 -20.93 -13.29
C THR A 208 -38.44 -22.13 -14.21
N GLY A 209 -37.35 -22.90 -14.02
CA GLY A 209 -37.09 -24.13 -14.78
C GLY A 209 -37.65 -25.43 -14.18
N LYS A 210 -38.25 -25.40 -12.98
CA LYS A 210 -38.67 -26.63 -12.26
C LYS A 210 -40.18 -26.88 -12.19
N SER A 211 -41.02 -26.00 -12.74
CA SER A 211 -42.49 -26.16 -12.70
C SER A 211 -43.14 -26.62 -14.01
N ASN A 212 -42.41 -26.75 -15.13
CA ASN A 212 -42.96 -27.30 -16.37
C ASN A 212 -42.27 -28.60 -16.76
N GLY A 213 -42.99 -29.71 -16.57
CA GLY A 213 -42.57 -31.04 -16.97
C GLY A 213 -42.46 -31.20 -18.49
N SER A 214 -41.28 -31.59 -18.96
CA SER A 214 -41.08 -32.49 -20.11
C SER A 214 -39.60 -32.94 -20.16
N PRO A 215 -39.29 -34.23 -20.30
CA PRO A 215 -37.92 -34.72 -20.27
C PRO A 215 -37.29 -34.60 -21.67
N ALA A 216 -36.42 -33.61 -21.87
CA ALA A 216 -35.50 -33.57 -23.02
C ALA A 216 -34.11 -34.10 -22.60
N PRO A 217 -33.51 -35.05 -23.33
CA PRO A 217 -32.21 -35.61 -22.97
C PRO A 217 -31.08 -34.80 -23.63
N GLY A 218 -30.37 -33.98 -22.86
CA GLY A 218 -29.19 -33.30 -23.42
C GLY A 218 -28.66 -32.08 -22.69
N SER A 219 -28.39 -32.17 -21.38
CA SER A 219 -27.42 -31.26 -20.73
C SER A 219 -26.93 -31.88 -19.43
N ARG A 220 -25.86 -32.68 -19.52
CA ARG A 220 -25.14 -33.24 -18.37
C ARG A 220 -23.76 -32.62 -18.32
N TYR A 221 -23.64 -31.37 -17.88
CA TYR A 221 -22.43 -30.84 -17.23
C TYR A 221 -22.80 -29.53 -16.51
N ARG A 222 -23.70 -29.60 -15.52
CA ARG A 222 -23.81 -28.57 -14.50
C ARG A 222 -23.76 -29.26 -13.15
N SER A 223 -22.57 -29.31 -12.57
CA SER A 223 -22.36 -29.75 -11.20
C SER A 223 -23.29 -28.95 -10.27
N PRO A 224 -24.13 -29.59 -9.46
CA PRO A 224 -24.88 -28.89 -8.43
C PRO A 224 -23.92 -28.59 -7.28
N ALA A 225 -23.32 -27.40 -7.27
CA ALA A 225 -22.75 -26.86 -6.04
C ALA A 225 -23.94 -26.40 -5.17
N PRO A 226 -24.22 -27.05 -4.03
CA PRO A 226 -25.20 -26.54 -3.09
C PRO A 226 -24.56 -25.34 -2.37
N GLY A 227 -25.14 -24.14 -2.54
CA GLY A 227 -25.00 -23.05 -1.57
C GLY A 227 -23.98 -21.96 -1.90
N THR A 228 -24.23 -21.18 -2.96
CA THR A 228 -23.88 -19.74 -2.97
C THR A 228 -25.04 -18.88 -2.44
N SER A 229 -26.21 -19.48 -2.21
CA SER A 229 -27.35 -18.87 -1.54
C SER A 229 -27.09 -18.76 -0.02
N GLY A 230 -27.17 -17.53 0.50
CA GLY A 230 -26.81 -17.17 1.86
C GLY A 230 -27.61 -17.86 2.97
N ALA A 231 -27.03 -17.80 4.18
CA ALA A 231 -27.67 -18.01 5.49
C ALA A 231 -27.78 -19.44 6.08
N ASN A 232 -27.07 -20.47 5.60
CA ASN A 232 -27.20 -21.82 6.20
C ASN A 232 -26.08 -22.25 7.16
N THR A 233 -24.97 -21.51 7.27
CA THR A 233 -23.96 -21.78 8.30
C THR A 233 -23.60 -20.52 9.09
N PRO A 234 -23.41 -20.62 10.42
CA PRO A 234 -23.01 -19.48 11.25
C PRO A 234 -21.66 -18.88 10.81
N ARG A 235 -20.80 -19.69 10.17
CA ARG A 235 -19.53 -19.25 9.60
C ARG A 235 -19.72 -18.30 8.41
N ASP A 236 -20.60 -18.64 7.47
CA ASP A 236 -20.84 -17.81 6.29
C ASP A 236 -21.50 -16.46 6.66
N LEU A 237 -22.37 -16.45 7.69
CA LEU A 237 -22.92 -15.21 8.23
C LEU A 237 -21.82 -14.34 8.84
N ASN A 238 -20.93 -14.92 9.65
CA ASN A 238 -19.81 -14.18 10.23
C ASN A 238 -18.87 -13.59 9.16
N ALA A 239 -18.57 -14.36 8.11
CA ALA A 239 -17.78 -13.86 6.99
C ALA A 239 -18.47 -12.67 6.27
N ARG A 240 -19.80 -12.74 6.06
CA ARG A 240 -20.57 -11.62 5.48
C ARG A 240 -20.57 -10.38 6.39
N VAL A 241 -20.77 -10.55 7.70
CA VAL A 241 -20.68 -9.44 8.66
C VAL A 241 -19.31 -8.79 8.62
N LYS A 242 -18.23 -9.59 8.53
CA LYS A 242 -16.87 -9.07 8.41
C LYS A 242 -16.63 -8.33 7.09
N ILE A 243 -17.20 -8.80 5.97
CA ILE A 243 -17.14 -8.08 4.69
C ILE A 243 -17.88 -6.74 4.81
N LEU A 244 -19.05 -6.71 5.47
CA LEU A 244 -19.78 -5.48 5.72
C LEU A 244 -18.99 -4.51 6.60
N GLU A 245 -18.36 -5.00 7.68
CA GLU A 245 -17.46 -4.22 8.54
C GLU A 245 -16.31 -3.60 7.73
N LEU A 246 -15.61 -4.41 6.92
CA LEU A 246 -14.52 -3.94 6.06
C LEU A 246 -15.00 -2.89 5.06
N TYR A 247 -16.16 -3.08 4.47
CA TYR A 247 -16.74 -2.13 3.53
C TYR A 247 -17.10 -0.81 4.22
N THR A 248 -17.91 -0.86 5.28
CA THR A 248 -18.50 0.34 5.89
C THR A 248 -17.55 1.09 6.82
N LEU A 249 -16.74 0.38 7.61
CA LEU A 249 -15.85 0.99 8.61
C LEU A 249 -14.43 1.21 8.11
N HIS A 250 -14.05 0.66 6.95
CA HIS A 250 -12.67 0.82 6.44
C HIS A 250 -12.62 1.37 5.02
N VAL A 251 -13.32 0.75 4.06
CA VAL A 251 -13.24 1.18 2.64
C VAL A 251 -13.92 2.54 2.44
N LEU A 252 -15.17 2.70 2.88
CA LEU A 252 -15.91 3.96 2.73
C LEU A 252 -15.26 5.12 3.49
N LEU A 253 -14.68 4.84 4.67
CA LEU A 253 -13.97 5.85 5.46
C LEU A 253 -12.71 6.37 4.74
N ARG A 254 -12.04 5.54 3.95
CA ARG A 254 -10.87 5.96 3.15
C ARG A 254 -11.26 6.81 1.94
N ASN A 255 -12.50 6.72 1.48
CA ASN A 255 -13.06 7.53 0.40
C ASN A 255 -13.84 8.75 0.90
N ASP A 256 -13.83 9.01 2.22
CA ASP A 256 -14.58 10.10 2.88
C ASP A 256 -16.12 10.03 2.69
N GLU A 257 -16.67 8.84 2.43
CA GLU A 257 -18.11 8.62 2.20
C GLU A 257 -18.86 8.23 3.48
N TRP A 258 -18.79 9.08 4.50
CA TRP A 258 -19.35 8.82 5.84
C TRP A 258 -20.88 8.67 5.85
N ASP A 259 -21.58 9.53 5.10
CA ASP A 259 -23.04 9.53 5.05
C ASP A 259 -23.56 8.27 4.33
N TYR A 260 -22.89 7.88 3.24
CA TYR A 260 -23.21 6.66 2.52
C TYR A 260 -23.00 5.41 3.38
N ALA A 261 -21.91 5.36 4.16
CA ALA A 261 -21.67 4.29 5.13
C ALA A 261 -22.79 4.19 6.18
N ARG A 262 -23.28 5.34 6.68
CA ARG A 262 -24.37 5.38 7.65
C ARG A 262 -25.69 4.89 7.06
N GLU A 263 -26.03 5.35 5.86
CA GLU A 263 -27.23 4.91 5.14
C GLU A 263 -27.17 3.41 4.87
N PHE A 264 -26.02 2.91 4.40
CA PHE A 264 -25.83 1.50 4.09
C PHE A 264 -25.97 0.60 5.33
N ILE A 265 -25.39 0.99 6.48
CA ILE A 265 -25.56 0.24 7.75
C ILE A 265 -27.03 0.23 8.18
N THR A 266 -27.74 1.34 8.00
CA THR A 266 -29.16 1.49 8.40
C THR A 266 -30.09 0.66 7.50
N VAL A 267 -29.78 0.54 6.21
CA VAL A 267 -30.59 -0.21 5.24
C VAL A 267 -30.23 -1.70 5.21
N SER A 268 -29.05 -2.09 5.70
CA SER A 268 -28.59 -3.47 5.67
C SER A 268 -29.46 -4.40 6.53
N SER A 269 -30.17 -5.33 5.87
CA SER A 269 -31.01 -6.36 6.51
C SER A 269 -30.22 -7.55 7.04
N ILE A 270 -28.90 -7.59 6.82
CA ILE A 270 -28.02 -8.69 7.25
C ILE A 270 -27.50 -8.45 8.67
N LEU A 271 -27.51 -7.20 9.13
CA LEU A 271 -27.09 -6.81 10.47
C LEU A 271 -28.30 -6.83 11.41
N ASP A 272 -28.21 -7.63 12.47
CA ASP A 272 -29.12 -7.56 13.62
C ASP A 272 -29.04 -6.17 14.27
N GLU A 273 -30.09 -5.76 14.99
CA GLU A 273 -30.16 -4.41 15.58
C GLU A 273 -28.98 -4.11 16.51
N GLU A 274 -28.56 -5.07 17.34
CA GLU A 274 -27.40 -4.91 18.24
C GLU A 274 -26.10 -4.66 17.46
N ARG A 275 -25.91 -5.34 16.32
CA ARG A 275 -24.70 -5.19 15.49
C ARG A 275 -24.74 -3.89 14.70
N ARG A 276 -25.93 -3.49 14.24
CA ARG A 276 -26.16 -2.22 13.57
C ARG A 276 -25.84 -1.05 14.49
N GLU A 277 -26.33 -1.08 15.72
CA GLU A 277 -26.01 -0.08 16.75
C GLU A 277 -24.51 -0.04 17.05
N ALA A 278 -23.87 -1.21 17.21
CA ALA A 278 -22.42 -1.29 17.41
C ALA A 278 -21.62 -0.68 16.25
N PHE A 279 -22.04 -0.91 15.00
CA PHE A 279 -21.38 -0.33 13.82
C PHE A 279 -21.59 1.18 13.72
N LEU A 280 -22.80 1.67 14.01
CA LEU A 280 -23.07 3.11 14.05
C LEU A 280 -22.28 3.81 15.15
N GLN A 281 -22.18 3.19 16.33
CA GLN A 281 -21.36 3.69 17.42
C GLN A 281 -19.88 3.71 17.07
N ALA A 282 -19.37 2.65 16.43
CA ALA A 282 -17.99 2.60 15.95
C ALA A 282 -17.71 3.70 14.91
N LEU A 283 -18.62 3.91 13.96
CA LEU A 283 -18.51 4.98 12.96
C LEU A 283 -18.48 6.35 13.62
N GLN A 284 -19.35 6.62 14.59
CA GLN A 284 -19.34 7.87 15.35
C GLN A 284 -18.02 8.06 16.12
N SER A 285 -17.56 7.02 16.82
CA SER A 285 -16.29 7.06 17.56
C SER A 285 -15.10 7.34 16.64
N LEU A 286 -15.05 6.73 15.46
CA LEU A 286 -14.00 6.97 14.46
C LEU A 286 -14.07 8.38 13.89
N GLN A 287 -15.27 8.92 13.67
CA GLN A 287 -15.44 10.29 13.18
C GLN A 287 -14.98 11.32 14.24
N GLU A 288 -15.29 11.08 15.51
CA GLU A 288 -14.83 11.91 16.63
C GLU A 288 -13.31 11.84 16.77
N GLU A 289 -12.71 10.65 16.67
CA GLU A 289 -11.26 10.47 16.70
C GLU A 289 -10.58 11.19 15.52
N GLN A 290 -11.12 11.09 14.31
CA GLN A 290 -10.57 11.78 13.14
C GLN A 290 -10.59 13.31 13.33
N LYS A 291 -11.69 13.87 13.84
CA LYS A 291 -11.81 15.30 14.14
C LYS A 291 -10.84 15.73 15.23
N GLU A 292 -10.66 14.91 16.25
CA GLU A 292 -9.71 15.18 17.34
C GLU A 292 -8.27 15.15 16.83
N GLN A 293 -7.90 14.16 16.01
CA GLN A 293 -6.59 14.09 15.38
C GLN A 293 -6.33 15.30 14.48
N GLU A 294 -7.32 15.75 13.71
CA GLU A 294 -7.20 16.95 12.88
C GLU A 294 -6.99 18.21 13.74
N ARG A 295 -7.70 18.30 14.88
CA ARG A 295 -7.55 19.40 15.85
C ARG A 295 -6.15 19.44 16.43
N VAL A 296 -5.66 18.31 16.95
CA VAL A 296 -4.30 18.18 17.49
C VAL A 296 -3.25 18.53 16.44
N GLN A 297 -3.38 18.00 15.22
CA GLN A 297 -2.45 18.33 14.13
C GLN A 297 -2.48 19.82 13.76
N ARG A 298 -3.66 20.46 13.79
CA ARG A 298 -3.80 21.90 13.51
C ARG A 298 -3.15 22.73 14.63
N GLU A 299 -3.30 22.33 15.89
CA GLU A 299 -2.64 22.97 17.02
C GLU A 299 -1.11 22.82 16.95
N GLU A 300 -0.60 21.63 16.62
CA GLU A 300 0.84 21.42 16.43
C GLU A 300 1.41 22.25 15.28
N ARG A 301 0.71 22.32 14.15
CA ARG A 301 1.09 23.19 13.02
C ARG A 301 1.11 24.67 13.44
N HIS A 302 0.12 25.11 14.21
CA HIS A 302 0.07 26.48 14.71
C HIS A 302 1.25 26.79 15.62
N ARG A 303 1.59 25.89 16.55
CA ARG A 303 2.77 26.04 17.43
C ARG A 303 4.06 26.12 16.63
N GLN A 304 4.25 25.24 15.64
CA GLN A 304 5.42 25.27 14.76
C GLN A 304 5.51 26.59 13.97
N GLU A 305 4.37 27.11 13.50
CA GLU A 305 4.34 28.39 12.80
C GLU A 305 4.66 29.57 13.73
N GLU A 306 4.18 29.57 14.98
CA GLU A 306 4.50 30.59 15.97
C GLU A 306 5.99 30.60 16.35
N GLU A 307 6.59 29.43 16.54
CA GLU A 307 8.03 29.29 16.78
C GLU A 307 8.84 29.85 15.61
N LEU A 308 8.52 29.48 14.37
CA LEU A 308 9.17 30.02 13.17
C LEU A 308 8.99 31.53 13.03
N ARG A 309 7.79 32.06 13.35
CA ARG A 309 7.53 33.50 13.33
C ARG A 309 8.39 34.24 14.35
N HIS A 310 8.56 33.68 15.55
CA HIS A 310 9.41 34.26 16.58
C HIS A 310 10.87 34.27 16.13
N GLU A 311 11.39 33.16 15.63
CA GLU A 311 12.77 33.07 15.10
C GLU A 311 13.03 34.06 13.96
N VAL A 312 12.08 34.21 13.03
CA VAL A 312 12.18 35.19 11.93
C VAL A 312 12.21 36.63 12.47
N GLN A 313 11.39 36.94 13.48
CA GLN A 313 11.36 38.27 14.09
C GLN A 313 12.67 38.57 14.83
N GLU A 314 13.21 37.60 15.58
CA GLU A 314 14.50 37.74 16.26
C GLU A 314 15.66 37.86 15.28
N ALA A 315 15.70 37.04 14.22
CA ALA A 315 16.70 37.13 13.17
C ALA A 315 16.65 38.50 12.46
N ARG A 316 15.45 39.06 12.26
CA ARG A 316 15.28 40.40 11.70
C ARG A 316 15.83 41.47 12.65
N ARG A 317 15.57 41.36 13.95
CA ARG A 317 16.12 42.28 14.98
C ARG A 317 17.65 42.22 15.03
N GLN A 318 18.21 41.01 15.03
CA GLN A 318 19.66 40.81 15.03
C GLN A 318 20.32 41.37 13.76
N LYS A 319 19.69 41.21 12.59
CA LYS A 319 20.17 41.82 11.34
C LYS A 319 20.18 43.35 11.41
N THR A 320 19.11 43.96 11.91
CA THR A 320 19.05 45.42 12.06
C THR A 320 20.07 45.95 13.06
N GLU A 321 20.31 45.25 14.17
CA GLU A 321 21.32 45.64 15.16
C GLU A 321 22.75 45.50 14.62
N ASN A 322 23.05 44.39 13.92
CA ASN A 322 24.36 44.18 13.31
C ASN A 322 24.65 45.19 12.19
N GLU A 323 23.65 45.56 11.38
CA GLU A 323 23.80 46.59 10.35
C GLU A 323 24.06 47.97 10.98
N ALA A 324 23.35 48.33 12.06
CA ALA A 324 23.59 49.57 12.80
C ALA A 324 24.99 49.62 13.42
N ARG A 325 25.45 48.52 14.03
CA ARG A 325 26.83 48.41 14.56
C ARG A 325 27.88 48.52 13.45
N GLN A 326 27.62 47.99 12.26
CA GLN A 326 28.53 48.14 11.12
C GLN A 326 28.57 49.59 10.61
N ARG A 327 27.42 50.27 10.50
CA ARG A 327 27.37 51.69 10.13
C ARG A 327 28.10 52.59 11.12
N GLN A 328 27.93 52.35 12.42
CA GLN A 328 28.63 53.12 13.44
C GLN A 328 30.14 52.92 13.38
N LYS A 329 30.62 51.69 13.13
CA LYS A 329 32.04 51.42 12.90
C LYS A 329 32.58 52.13 11.67
N GLN A 330 31.83 52.14 10.57
CA GLN A 330 32.22 52.85 9.34
C GLN A 330 32.29 54.37 9.56
N GLU A 331 31.31 54.96 10.27
CA GLU A 331 31.32 56.39 10.59
C GLU A 331 32.47 56.77 11.54
N ASP A 332 32.77 55.95 12.55
CA ASP A 332 33.89 56.19 13.45
C ASP A 332 35.24 56.08 12.72
N GLU A 333 35.39 55.12 11.80
CA GLU A 333 36.58 54.94 10.95
C GLU A 333 36.75 56.10 9.94
N GLU A 334 35.65 56.61 9.37
CA GLU A 334 35.66 57.80 8.51
C GLU A 334 36.02 59.07 9.32
N ARG A 335 35.57 59.17 10.57
CA ARG A 335 35.93 60.29 11.47
C ARG A 335 37.40 60.24 11.89
N THR A 336 37.96 59.07 12.16
CA THR A 336 39.39 58.93 12.49
C THR A 336 40.27 59.24 11.28
N THR A 337 39.94 58.72 10.10
CA THR A 337 40.71 59.00 8.87
C THR A 337 40.62 60.47 8.45
N ARG A 338 39.49 61.14 8.64
CA ARG A 338 39.34 62.59 8.38
C ARG A 338 40.07 63.46 9.41
N ARG A 339 40.27 62.99 10.64
CA ARG A 339 41.11 63.65 11.66
C ARG A 339 42.61 63.42 11.39
N GLU A 340 43.00 62.24 10.95
CA GLU A 340 44.38 61.94 10.53
C GLU A 340 44.79 62.73 9.27
N ALA A 341 43.87 62.96 8.33
CA ALA A 341 44.12 63.83 7.17
C ALA A 341 44.25 65.33 7.51
N SER A 342 43.97 65.75 8.75
CA SER A 342 44.08 67.14 9.23
C SER A 342 45.34 67.40 10.06
N VAL A 343 46.17 66.39 10.34
CA VAL A 343 47.47 66.56 11.01
C VAL A 343 48.55 66.30 9.97
N GLY A 344 48.94 67.38 9.30
CA GLY A 344 50.12 67.40 8.44
C GLY A 344 51.37 67.05 9.24
N ASP A 345 52.09 66.06 8.73
CA ASP A 345 53.52 66.08 8.47
C ASP A 345 54.39 66.91 9.44
N TYR A 346 54.99 66.23 10.41
CA TYR A 346 56.37 66.50 10.83
C TYR A 346 57.00 65.19 11.32
N GLY A 347 57.85 64.60 10.47
CA GLY A 347 58.81 63.59 10.87
C GLY A 347 60.03 64.22 11.55
N VAL A 348 60.44 63.67 12.70
CA VAL A 348 61.81 63.79 13.24
C VAL A 348 62.15 62.49 13.99
N GLU A 349 63.33 61.94 13.68
CA GLU A 349 63.94 60.74 14.25
C GLU A 349 64.31 60.86 15.75
N ALA A 350 64.37 59.73 16.47
CA ALA A 350 65.55 59.29 17.24
C ALA A 350 65.25 58.07 18.14
N SER A 351 65.94 56.96 17.85
CA SER A 351 66.64 56.01 18.74
C SER A 351 66.26 55.83 20.23
N SER A 352 66.10 54.54 20.60
CA SER A 352 66.20 53.91 21.94
C SER A 352 67.37 54.41 22.81
N PRO A 353 67.37 54.30 24.18
CA PRO A 353 67.57 53.00 24.88
C PRO A 353 66.95 52.87 26.32
N SER A 354 67.04 51.64 26.88
CA SER A 354 67.31 51.23 28.30
C SER A 354 66.90 52.17 29.46
N GLY A 355 66.31 51.76 30.60
CA GLY A 355 66.05 50.46 31.22
C GLY A 355 65.90 50.60 32.75
N SER A 356 65.26 49.62 33.41
CA SER A 356 65.33 49.26 34.86
C SER A 356 64.80 50.29 35.91
N SER A 357 64.32 49.97 37.11
CA SER A 357 64.34 48.79 38.00
C SER A 357 63.16 48.91 39.00
N SER A 358 62.52 47.86 39.51
CA SER A 358 62.87 47.06 40.72
C SER A 358 61.53 46.56 41.31
N LYS A 359 61.34 45.42 41.98
CA LYS A 359 62.20 44.39 42.57
C LYS A 359 61.35 43.12 42.87
N PRO A 360 61.94 41.91 42.88
CA PRO A 360 61.27 40.62 43.16
C PRO A 360 61.81 39.86 44.40
N ARG A 361 61.30 38.61 44.57
CA ARG A 361 61.81 37.44 45.36
C ARG A 361 61.52 37.44 46.88
N GLN A 362 61.25 36.31 47.57
CA GLN A 362 61.92 35.00 47.51
C GLN A 362 61.16 33.86 48.29
N SER A 363 61.13 32.65 47.72
CA SER A 363 61.36 31.29 48.30
C SER A 363 60.79 30.81 49.66
N LYS A 364 60.12 29.64 49.69
CA LYS A 364 60.63 28.28 50.07
C LYS A 364 59.46 27.28 50.35
N PRO A 365 59.66 25.94 50.16
CA PRO A 365 58.75 24.84 50.53
C PRO A 365 59.21 24.14 51.85
N PRO A 366 58.82 22.89 52.22
CA PRO A 366 57.53 22.17 52.34
C PRO A 366 57.25 21.71 53.81
N ARG A 367 56.06 21.15 54.15
CA ARG A 367 55.86 20.06 55.17
C ARG A 367 54.38 19.66 55.40
N ARG A 368 54.14 18.34 55.38
CA ARG A 368 53.04 17.55 56.01
C ARG A 368 53.28 17.43 57.55
N PRO A 369 52.54 16.64 58.37
CA PRO A 369 51.08 16.41 58.54
C PRO A 369 50.65 16.37 60.05
N SER A 370 49.35 16.43 60.37
CA SER A 370 48.69 15.81 61.56
C SER A 370 47.18 16.09 61.48
N LYS A 371 46.23 15.14 61.54
CA LYS A 371 45.84 14.07 62.50
C LYS A 371 45.26 14.54 63.84
N SER A 372 43.93 14.53 63.93
CA SER A 372 43.07 13.90 64.98
C SER A 372 41.59 14.07 64.52
N SER A 373 40.77 13.04 64.29
CA SER A 373 40.13 12.04 65.20
C SER A 373 39.31 12.72 66.31
N MET A 374 38.00 12.51 66.52
CA MET A 374 37.24 11.24 66.58
C MET A 374 35.69 11.46 66.47
N SER A 375 34.99 10.41 65.98
CA SER A 375 33.69 9.83 66.44
C SER A 375 32.39 10.68 66.37
N ALA A 376 31.19 10.23 65.96
CA ALA A 376 30.59 8.90 65.84
C ALA A 376 29.37 8.86 64.88
N ARG A 377 29.16 7.70 64.22
CA ARG A 377 27.90 6.97 63.88
C ARG A 377 26.60 7.78 63.58
N SER A 378 25.95 7.63 62.42
CA SER A 378 25.20 6.42 62.03
C SER A 378 24.63 6.48 60.58
N THR A 379 24.55 5.29 59.96
CA THR A 379 23.61 4.80 58.93
C THR A 379 23.54 5.43 57.52
N ASP A 380 24.10 4.67 56.56
CA ASP A 380 23.65 4.38 55.18
C ASP A 380 23.17 5.50 54.24
N LYS A 381 24.00 5.77 53.22
CA LYS A 381 23.59 6.36 51.92
C LYS A 381 24.58 5.98 50.81
N ALA A 382 24.07 5.58 49.66
CA ALA A 382 24.65 5.96 48.38
C ALA A 382 23.56 6.05 47.30
N VAL A 383 23.10 7.29 47.09
CA VAL A 383 22.62 7.81 45.81
C VAL A 383 23.76 8.66 45.24
N SER A 384 24.12 8.42 43.99
CA SER A 384 24.91 9.30 43.11
C SER A 384 24.84 8.71 41.70
N ARG A 385 24.76 9.39 40.55
CA ARG A 385 24.71 10.81 40.12
C ARG A 385 24.67 10.74 38.57
N PRO A 386 24.04 11.67 37.83
CA PRO A 386 24.17 11.75 36.36
C PRO A 386 25.49 12.45 35.92
N PRO A 387 26.11 12.07 34.78
CA PRO A 387 27.25 12.76 34.19
C PRO A 387 26.84 13.89 33.20
N PRO A 388 27.79 14.75 32.77
CA PRO A 388 27.55 16.15 32.40
C PRO A 388 27.40 16.43 30.89
N ALA A 389 26.94 17.65 30.58
CA ALA A 389 26.85 18.22 29.24
C ALA A 389 28.22 18.49 28.58
N THR A 390 28.32 18.15 27.29
CA THR A 390 29.07 18.76 26.16
C THR A 390 28.67 17.92 24.91
N THR A 391 28.39 18.39 23.69
CA THR A 391 29.17 19.27 22.80
C THR A 391 28.34 19.54 21.52
N PHE A 392 28.46 20.74 20.95
CA PHE A 392 27.69 21.32 19.83
C PHE A 392 27.89 20.69 18.43
N THR A 393 28.53 19.53 18.31
CA THR A 393 28.82 18.85 17.02
C THR A 393 27.92 17.65 16.72
N GLY A 394 26.96 17.33 17.61
CA GLY A 394 26.02 16.22 17.44
C GLY A 394 24.73 16.53 16.67
N GLN A 395 24.35 17.81 16.52
CA GLN A 395 23.05 18.17 15.95
C GLN A 395 23.02 18.27 14.41
N ALA A 396 24.17 18.43 13.75
CA ALA A 396 24.22 18.51 12.28
C ALA A 396 23.98 17.16 11.57
N ARG A 397 24.16 16.01 12.25
CA ARG A 397 23.92 14.69 11.65
C ARG A 397 22.44 14.27 11.61
N ILE A 398 21.60 14.85 12.46
CA ILE A 398 20.17 14.52 12.52
C ILE A 398 19.38 15.35 11.49
N ILE A 399 19.84 16.55 11.15
CA ILE A 399 19.19 17.44 10.18
C ILE A 399 19.53 17.05 8.73
N ILE A 400 20.76 16.57 8.47
CA ILE A 400 21.16 16.08 7.13
C ILE A 400 20.40 14.80 6.74
N GLY A 401 20.06 13.94 7.70
CA GLY A 401 19.24 12.75 7.45
C GLY A 401 17.79 13.07 7.06
N ARG A 402 17.24 14.19 7.56
CA ARG A 402 15.85 14.60 7.25
C ARG A 402 15.74 15.32 5.90
N LEU A 403 16.76 16.08 5.51
CA LEU A 403 16.79 16.73 4.19
C LEU A 403 16.93 15.72 3.05
N HIS A 404 17.70 14.64 3.26
CA HIS A 404 17.89 13.59 2.26
C HIS A 404 16.62 12.78 1.99
N ASN A 405 15.72 12.66 2.98
CA ASN A 405 14.43 11.98 2.80
C ASN A 405 13.42 12.85 2.04
N VAL A 406 13.37 14.16 2.32
CA VAL A 406 12.51 15.10 1.57
C VAL A 406 12.96 15.23 0.11
N LEU A 407 14.27 15.21 -0.16
CA LEU A 407 14.81 15.18 -1.53
C LEU A 407 14.52 13.85 -2.26
N ARG A 408 14.49 12.72 -1.53
CA ARG A 408 14.14 11.42 -2.10
C ARG A 408 12.64 11.30 -2.39
N ASP A 409 11.79 11.88 -1.54
CA ASP A 409 10.34 11.93 -1.75
C ASP A 409 9.95 12.89 -2.88
N LEU A 410 10.68 14.00 -3.05
CA LEU A 410 10.59 14.85 -4.24
C LEU A 410 11.08 14.13 -5.51
N ALA A 411 12.16 13.34 -5.44
CA ALA A 411 12.65 12.57 -6.57
C ALA A 411 11.71 11.43 -7.00
N VAL A 412 10.98 10.83 -6.07
CA VAL A 412 9.96 9.79 -6.35
C VAL A 412 8.66 10.41 -6.88
N SER A 413 8.28 11.60 -6.39
CA SER A 413 7.14 12.40 -6.89
C SER A 413 7.32 12.84 -8.35
N LEU A 414 8.56 13.12 -8.78
CA LEU A 414 8.87 13.49 -10.16
C LEU A 414 8.66 12.36 -11.18
N ASN A 415 8.58 11.10 -10.74
CA ASN A 415 8.44 9.95 -11.65
C ASN A 415 6.98 9.49 -11.86
N GLY A 416 6.02 10.10 -11.15
CA GLY A 416 4.60 9.71 -11.19
C GLY A 416 3.74 10.53 -12.15
N ASN A 417 4.18 11.72 -12.57
CA ASN A 417 3.44 12.55 -13.52
C ASN A 417 4.38 13.50 -14.29
N PRO A 418 4.93 13.08 -15.45
CA PRO A 418 5.88 13.88 -16.22
C PRO A 418 5.28 15.21 -16.69
N ALA A 419 3.95 15.32 -16.79
CA ALA A 419 3.28 16.57 -17.14
C ALA A 419 3.32 17.61 -16.01
N LEU A 420 3.26 17.20 -14.74
CA LEU A 420 3.45 18.11 -13.60
C LEU A 420 4.89 18.57 -13.48
N VAL A 421 5.86 17.68 -13.76
CA VAL A 421 7.28 18.06 -13.84
C VAL A 421 7.52 19.06 -14.96
N MET A 422 7.01 18.80 -16.16
CA MET A 422 7.14 19.73 -17.28
C MET A 422 6.44 21.07 -17.00
N ARG A 423 5.28 21.06 -16.32
CA ARG A 423 4.61 22.29 -15.88
C ARG A 423 5.39 23.04 -14.80
N PHE A 424 5.97 22.34 -13.84
CA PHE A 424 6.80 22.93 -12.79
C PHE A 424 8.11 23.49 -13.37
N LEU A 425 8.73 22.77 -14.31
CA LEU A 425 9.96 23.17 -14.98
C LEU A 425 9.69 24.34 -15.95
N ALA A 426 8.56 24.34 -16.66
CA ALA A 426 8.09 25.48 -17.44
C ALA A 426 7.76 26.69 -16.55
N PHE A 427 7.18 26.46 -15.36
CA PHE A 427 6.96 27.51 -14.37
C PHE A 427 8.28 28.08 -13.84
N LEU A 428 9.28 27.24 -13.58
CA LEU A 428 10.58 27.64 -13.05
C LEU A 428 11.40 28.38 -14.11
N VAL A 429 11.36 27.93 -15.36
CA VAL A 429 11.95 28.63 -16.51
C VAL A 429 11.22 29.95 -16.77
N GLY A 430 9.89 29.96 -16.72
CA GLY A 430 9.08 31.18 -16.83
C GLY A 430 9.36 32.18 -15.70
N PHE A 431 9.55 31.68 -14.48
CA PHE A 431 9.91 32.47 -13.30
C PHE A 431 11.33 33.05 -13.41
N LEU A 432 12.29 32.26 -13.89
CA LEU A 432 13.65 32.72 -14.21
C LEU A 432 13.65 33.77 -15.32
N PHE A 433 12.82 33.60 -16.36
CA PHE A 433 12.66 34.58 -17.43
C PHE A 433 12.01 35.87 -16.94
N MET A 434 11.00 35.76 -16.05
CA MET A 434 10.34 36.89 -15.38
C MET A 434 11.30 37.65 -14.47
N LEU A 435 12.20 36.95 -13.77
CA LEU A 435 13.26 37.54 -12.97
C LEU A 435 14.42 38.09 -13.81
N GLY A 436 14.66 37.57 -15.01
CA GLY A 436 15.70 38.05 -15.93
C GLY A 436 15.30 39.31 -16.69
N ASN A 437 13.99 39.55 -16.86
CA ASN A 437 13.49 40.69 -17.62
C ASN A 437 13.45 41.95 -16.75
N ARG A 438 14.43 42.85 -16.93
CA ARG A 438 14.56 44.11 -16.17
C ARG A 438 13.28 44.96 -16.19
N GLY A 439 12.49 44.89 -17.25
CA GLY A 439 11.21 45.61 -17.37
C GLY A 439 10.08 45.08 -16.47
N LEU A 440 10.11 43.79 -16.09
CA LEU A 440 9.12 43.19 -15.19
C LEU A 440 9.47 43.45 -13.72
N ARG A 441 10.75 43.42 -13.35
CA ARG A 441 11.21 43.82 -12.00
C ARG A 441 10.76 45.24 -11.64
N GLN A 442 10.90 46.18 -12.56
CA GLN A 442 10.44 47.56 -12.33
C GLN A 442 8.92 47.68 -12.19
N ARG A 443 8.14 46.81 -12.83
CA ARG A 443 6.67 46.79 -12.67
C ARG A 443 6.26 46.13 -11.35
N VAL A 444 6.94 45.06 -10.95
CA VAL A 444 6.69 44.39 -9.66
C VAL A 444 7.11 45.28 -8.49
N GLU A 445 8.25 45.97 -8.57
CA GLU A 445 8.68 46.94 -7.55
C GLU A 445 7.71 48.12 -7.45
N ARG A 446 7.16 48.59 -8.59
CA ARG A 446 6.20 49.70 -8.60
C ARG A 446 4.83 49.28 -8.06
N VAL A 447 4.40 48.04 -8.29
CA VAL A 447 3.14 47.51 -7.74
C VAL A 447 3.28 47.13 -6.25
N MET A 448 4.42 46.56 -5.85
CA MET A 448 4.72 46.30 -4.43
C MET A 448 4.88 47.58 -3.62
N GLY A 449 5.51 48.62 -4.17
CA GLY A 449 5.64 49.93 -3.51
C GLY A 449 4.28 50.56 -3.20
N VAL A 450 3.35 50.56 -4.17
CA VAL A 450 2.01 51.13 -3.99
C VAL A 450 1.17 50.32 -2.98
N GLY A 451 1.37 49.00 -2.89
CA GLY A 451 0.74 48.15 -1.88
C GLY A 451 1.31 48.38 -0.47
N TRP A 452 2.63 48.60 -0.38
CA TRP A 452 3.33 48.81 0.89
C TRP A 452 3.04 50.17 1.51
N ASP A 453 2.91 51.21 0.68
CA ASP A 453 2.57 52.56 1.14
C ASP A 453 1.13 52.64 1.67
N LYS A 454 0.19 51.87 1.11
CA LYS A 454 -1.18 51.77 1.63
C LYS A 454 -1.24 51.06 2.97
N LEU A 455 -0.52 49.95 3.15
CA LEU A 455 -0.44 49.26 4.44
C LEU A 455 0.24 50.11 5.52
N ARG A 456 1.25 50.91 5.14
CA ARG A 456 1.91 51.84 6.07
C ARG A 456 1.01 53.02 6.45
N ALA A 457 0.19 53.52 5.52
CA ALA A 457 -0.79 54.56 5.79
C ALA A 457 -1.91 54.09 6.74
N THR A 458 -2.39 52.84 6.58
CA THR A 458 -3.42 52.27 7.48
C THR A 458 -2.84 51.96 8.88
N ALA A 459 -1.58 51.52 8.97
CA ALA A 459 -0.91 51.32 10.26
C ALA A 459 -0.60 52.65 10.99
N GLY A 460 -0.33 53.74 10.26
CA GLY A 460 -0.12 55.08 10.81
C GLY A 460 -1.39 55.79 11.29
N MET A 461 -2.56 55.41 10.76
CA MET A 461 -3.86 55.90 11.26
C MET A 461 -4.31 55.16 12.52
N ALA A 462 -4.08 53.83 12.60
CA ALA A 462 -4.47 53.02 13.75
C ALA A 462 -3.71 53.37 15.04
N THR A 463 -2.51 53.95 14.94
CA THR A 463 -1.72 54.41 16.09
C THR A 463 -2.06 55.83 16.55
N LYS A 464 -2.91 56.57 15.82
CA LYS A 464 -3.30 57.95 16.16
C LYS A 464 -4.65 58.07 16.90
N VAL A 465 -5.32 56.97 17.20
CA VAL A 465 -6.63 56.97 17.90
C VAL A 465 -6.56 56.36 19.32
N SER A 466 -5.38 55.90 19.78
CA SER A 466 -5.22 55.33 21.13
C SER A 466 -4.64 56.32 22.17
N TYR A 467 -4.98 57.61 22.04
CA TYR A 467 -4.78 58.60 23.11
C TYR A 467 -5.97 59.56 23.15
N VAL A 468 -7.09 59.08 23.70
CA VAL A 468 -8.08 59.87 24.46
C VAL A 468 -8.58 59.00 25.59
#